data_AF-A0A2E2W701-F1
#
_entry.id   AF-A0A2E2W701-F1
#
_cell.length_a   1.000
_cell.length_b   1.000
_cell.length_c   1.000
_cell.angle_alpha   90.00
_cell.angle_beta   90.00
_cell.angle_gamma   90.00
#
_symmetry.space_group_name_H-M   'P 1'
#
loop_
_entity.id
_entity.type
_entity.pdbx_description
1 polymer ?
#
loop_
_entity_poly.entity_id
_entity_poly.type
_entity_poly.pdbx_seq_one_letter_code
_entity_poly.pdbx_strand_id
1 'polypeptide(L)'
;MKTIFTTIVLALTLSFLNAQDAGKTEGTTITVTVPVKTNTGEIIVALYNEATFMKAAPLDGLSSTIENGKATVTFTNVAPGEYGITLFHDTNSNKIMDFETSGMPKENYGVSNNVMSFGPPQWKDAKFTVTTTPVEMEIIM
;
A
#
# COMPACT_ATOMS: atom_id res chain seq x y z
N MET A 1 -18.39 45.06 -54.77
CA MET A 1 -17.30 45.66 -53.97
C MET A 1 -17.87 46.13 -52.65
N LYS A 2 -17.31 45.61 -51.55
CA LYS A 2 -17.31 46.08 -50.15
C LYS A 2 -18.42 47.04 -49.68
N THR A 3 -19.34 46.50 -48.89
CA THR A 3 -19.48 46.64 -47.41
C THR A 3 -20.51 45.52 -47.05
N ILE A 4 -20.71 44.98 -45.85
CA ILE A 4 -21.07 45.59 -44.58
C ILE A 4 -21.08 44.46 -43.51
N PHE A 5 -21.00 44.85 -42.23
CA PHE A 5 -21.52 44.16 -41.02
C PHE A 5 -20.59 43.20 -40.26
N THR A 6 -19.74 43.83 -39.45
CA THR A 6 -19.58 43.55 -38.02
C THR A 6 -20.89 43.10 -37.35
N THR A 7 -20.74 42.27 -36.31
CA THR A 7 -21.76 41.74 -35.38
C THR A 7 -22.59 40.56 -35.88
N ILE A 8 -22.23 39.34 -35.47
CA ILE A 8 -23.18 38.27 -35.14
C ILE A 8 -22.53 37.35 -34.09
N VAL A 9 -23.02 37.52 -32.86
CA VAL A 9 -23.36 36.45 -31.90
C VAL A 9 -22.20 35.58 -31.39
N LEU A 10 -21.66 36.06 -30.27
CA LEU A 10 -21.49 35.33 -29.01
C LEU A 10 -22.33 34.03 -28.92
N ALA A 11 -21.84 32.93 -29.50
CA ALA A 11 -22.32 31.60 -29.20
C ALA A 11 -21.44 31.01 -28.09
N LEU A 12 -21.74 31.43 -26.86
CA LEU A 12 -21.47 30.68 -25.64
C LEU A 12 -22.10 29.28 -25.82
N THR A 13 -21.36 28.36 -26.40
CA THR A 13 -21.63 26.94 -26.20
C THR A 13 -20.78 26.52 -25.02
N LEU A 14 -21.40 26.65 -23.85
CA LEU A 14 -20.99 26.00 -22.62
C LEU A 14 -20.89 24.51 -22.90
N SER A 15 -19.71 24.07 -23.32
CA SER A 15 -19.28 22.70 -23.18
C SER A 15 -19.04 22.50 -21.69
N PHE A 16 -20.12 22.33 -20.93
CA PHE A 16 -20.05 21.63 -19.67
C PHE A 16 -19.57 20.22 -20.02
N LEU A 17 -18.25 20.06 -20.01
CA LEU A 17 -17.60 18.78 -19.80
C LEU A 17 -18.19 18.26 -18.50
N ASN A 18 -19.27 17.48 -18.62
CA ASN A 18 -19.58 16.47 -17.66
C ASN A 18 -18.41 15.49 -17.78
N ALA A 19 -17.34 15.77 -17.03
CA ALA A 19 -16.43 14.74 -16.59
C ALA A 19 -17.30 13.76 -15.80
N GLN A 20 -17.92 12.82 -16.52
CA GLN A 20 -18.47 11.64 -15.88
C GLN A 20 -17.27 10.99 -15.21
N ASP A 21 -17.23 11.07 -13.88
CA ASP A 21 -16.34 10.30 -13.00
C ASP A 21 -16.75 8.82 -13.15
N ALA A 22 -16.54 8.29 -14.36
CA ALA A 22 -16.94 6.98 -14.78
C ALA A 22 -15.93 5.99 -14.20
N GLY A 23 -16.30 5.44 -13.05
CA GLY A 23 -15.64 4.25 -12.51
C GLY A 23 -14.62 4.49 -11.41
N LYS A 24 -14.81 5.47 -10.51
CA LYS A 24 -14.22 5.33 -9.17
C LYS A 24 -14.87 4.14 -8.48
N THR A 25 -14.27 2.97 -8.64
CA THR A 25 -14.47 1.89 -7.67
C THR A 25 -14.03 2.46 -6.33
N GLU A 26 -14.96 2.63 -5.40
CA GLU A 26 -14.62 3.08 -4.04
C GLU A 26 -13.58 2.10 -3.49
N GLY A 27 -12.40 2.63 -3.16
CA GLY A 27 -11.34 1.81 -2.58
C GLY A 27 -11.75 1.31 -1.21
N THR A 28 -11.30 0.11 -0.86
CA THR A 28 -11.55 -0.50 0.45
C THR A 28 -10.39 -0.25 1.41
N THR A 29 -10.43 -0.86 2.59
CA THR A 29 -9.34 -0.78 3.58
C THR A 29 -8.63 -2.11 3.74
N ILE A 30 -7.34 -2.06 4.03
CA ILE A 30 -6.57 -3.21 4.52
C ILE A 30 -6.05 -2.87 5.90
N THR A 31 -6.52 -3.56 6.93
CA THR A 31 -6.02 -3.42 8.30
C THR A 31 -5.11 -4.61 8.63
N VAL A 32 -3.88 -4.29 9.04
CA VAL A 32 -2.87 -5.27 9.45
C VAL A 32 -2.62 -5.10 10.93
N THR A 33 -2.80 -6.18 11.68
CA THR A 33 -2.40 -6.28 13.09
C THR A 33 -1.16 -7.16 13.20
N VAL A 34 -0.19 -6.72 14.00
CA VAL A 34 1.09 -7.41 14.20
C VAL A 34 1.28 -7.62 15.68
N PRO A 35 1.24 -8.86 16.19
CA PRO A 35 1.58 -9.14 17.57
C PRO A 35 3.10 -9.03 17.77
N VAL A 36 3.50 -8.30 18.82
CA VAL A 36 4.90 -8.03 19.13
C VAL A 36 5.16 -8.31 20.61
N LYS A 37 6.27 -9.00 20.92
CA LYS A 37 6.61 -9.40 22.30
C LYS A 37 7.18 -8.27 23.16
N THR A 38 7.44 -7.11 22.57
CA THR A 38 8.07 -5.94 23.21
C THR A 38 7.31 -4.68 22.79
N ASN A 39 7.44 -3.58 23.55
CA ASN A 39 6.85 -2.27 23.24
C ASN A 39 7.91 -1.26 22.75
N THR A 40 9.06 -1.73 22.29
CA THR A 40 10.16 -0.87 21.81
C THR A 40 10.27 -0.93 20.29
N GLY A 41 10.56 0.21 19.65
CA GLY A 41 10.65 0.31 18.20
C GLY A 41 9.30 0.57 17.54
N GLU A 42 9.28 0.52 16.21
CA GLU A 42 8.07 0.62 15.39
C GLU A 42 7.97 -0.56 14.43
N ILE A 43 6.74 -0.90 14.02
CA ILE A 43 6.53 -1.85 12.93
C ILE A 43 6.33 -1.07 11.65
N ILE A 44 7.15 -1.36 10.65
CA ILE A 44 7.03 -0.80 9.31
C ILE A 44 6.34 -1.84 8.42
N VAL A 45 5.28 -1.42 7.73
CA VAL A 45 4.44 -2.28 6.89
C VAL A 45 4.38 -1.68 5.50
N ALA A 46 4.68 -2.49 4.49
CA ALA A 46 4.77 -2.06 3.11
C ALA A 46 3.82 -2.88 2.22
N LEU A 47 3.01 -2.18 1.42
CA LEU A 47 2.02 -2.74 0.51
C LEU A 47 2.56 -2.73 -0.93
N TYR A 48 2.47 -3.86 -1.61
CA TYR A 48 3.02 -4.07 -2.95
C TYR A 48 1.99 -4.68 -3.91
N ASN A 49 2.25 -4.52 -5.20
CA ASN A 49 1.72 -5.41 -6.23
C ASN A 49 2.85 -6.32 -6.77
N GLU A 50 2.52 -7.21 -7.71
CA GLU A 50 3.49 -8.15 -8.30
C GLU A 50 4.71 -7.47 -8.96
N ALA A 51 4.50 -6.30 -9.55
CA ALA A 51 5.53 -5.58 -10.27
C ALA A 51 6.60 -5.02 -9.31
N THR A 52 6.19 -4.57 -8.12
CA THR A 52 7.09 -3.91 -7.17
C THR A 52 7.59 -4.82 -6.04
N PHE A 53 6.88 -5.92 -5.74
CA PHE A 53 7.20 -6.81 -4.62
C PHE A 53 8.67 -7.26 -4.62
N MET A 54 9.42 -6.86 -3.59
CA MET A 54 10.86 -7.14 -3.40
C MET A 54 11.78 -6.70 -4.56
N LYS A 55 11.30 -5.83 -5.46
CA LYS A 55 12.03 -5.38 -6.66
C LYS A 55 12.16 -3.86 -6.75
N ALA A 56 11.20 -3.13 -6.19
CA ALA A 56 11.12 -1.67 -6.23
C ALA A 56 10.48 -1.14 -4.94
N ALA A 57 10.32 0.19 -4.86
CA ALA A 57 9.58 0.83 -3.78
C ALA A 57 8.14 0.27 -3.69
N PRO A 58 7.57 0.15 -2.48
CA PRO A 58 6.18 -0.25 -2.31
C PRO A 58 5.21 0.74 -2.94
N LEU A 59 3.97 0.32 -3.13
CA LEU A 59 2.88 1.21 -3.51
C LEU A 59 2.56 2.20 -2.38
N ASP A 60 2.63 1.71 -1.14
CA ASP A 60 2.45 2.51 0.06
C ASP A 60 3.19 1.87 1.25
N GLY A 61 3.58 2.68 2.22
CA GLY A 61 4.31 2.25 3.41
C GLY A 61 3.88 3.04 4.63
N LEU A 62 3.49 2.34 5.68
CA LEU A 62 3.04 2.90 6.95
C LEU A 62 3.92 2.39 8.10
N SER A 63 4.06 3.17 9.17
CA SER A 63 4.62 2.69 10.42
C SER A 63 3.60 2.82 11.56
N SER A 64 3.77 1.99 12.58
CA SER A 64 2.92 2.00 13.77
C SER A 64 3.77 1.73 15.00
N THR A 65 3.56 2.54 16.04
CA THR A 65 4.14 2.31 17.36
C THR A 65 3.53 1.06 17.98
N ILE A 66 4.29 0.38 18.83
CA ILE A 66 3.82 -0.83 19.49
C ILE A 66 3.14 -0.47 20.81
N GLU A 67 1.86 -0.80 20.91
CA GLU A 67 1.05 -0.57 22.11
C GLU A 67 0.46 -1.90 22.59
N ASN A 68 0.62 -2.20 23.88
CA ASN A 68 0.10 -3.42 24.50
C ASN A 68 0.49 -4.71 23.75
N GLY A 69 1.74 -4.77 23.26
CA GLY A 69 2.25 -5.91 22.50
C GLY A 69 1.63 -6.08 21.12
N LYS A 70 1.10 -5.01 20.52
CA LYS A 70 0.56 -5.02 19.15
C LYS A 70 0.88 -3.73 18.41
N ALA A 71 1.08 -3.83 17.10
CA ALA A 71 1.06 -2.69 16.19
C ALA A 71 -0.08 -2.88 15.19
N THR A 72 -0.74 -1.80 14.81
CA THR A 72 -1.84 -1.83 13.82
C THR A 72 -1.65 -0.73 12.80
N VAL A 73 -1.77 -1.07 11.51
CA VAL A 73 -1.80 -0.12 10.40
C VAL A 73 -3.04 -0.35 9.56
N THR A 74 -3.57 0.71 8.95
CA THR A 74 -4.69 0.62 8.01
C THR A 74 -4.37 1.39 6.74
N PHE A 75 -4.26 0.68 5.63
CA PHE A 75 -4.26 1.27 4.29
C PHE A 75 -5.69 1.62 3.91
N THR A 76 -5.90 2.79 3.32
CA THR A 76 -7.23 3.28 2.93
C THR A 76 -7.31 3.52 1.43
N ASN A 77 -8.53 3.53 0.88
CA ASN A 77 -8.79 3.75 -0.54
C ASN A 77 -8.00 2.78 -1.46
N VAL A 78 -7.89 1.53 -1.05
CA VAL A 78 -7.21 0.48 -1.82
C VAL A 78 -8.16 -0.07 -2.88
N ALA A 79 -7.79 0.07 -4.15
CA ALA A 79 -8.58 -0.46 -5.25
C ALA A 79 -8.60 -2.01 -5.23
N PRO A 80 -9.64 -2.66 -5.76
CA PRO A 80 -9.63 -4.10 -5.96
C PRO A 80 -8.45 -4.56 -6.81
N GLY A 81 -7.81 -5.66 -6.43
CA GLY A 81 -6.59 -6.16 -7.08
C GLY A 81 -5.88 -7.25 -6.28
N GLU A 82 -4.71 -7.67 -6.75
CA GLU A 82 -3.82 -8.55 -6.00
C GLU A 82 -2.70 -7.75 -5.35
N TYR A 83 -2.48 -8.01 -4.06
CA TYR A 83 -1.52 -7.28 -3.23
C TYR A 83 -0.68 -8.25 -2.40
N GLY A 84 0.47 -7.79 -1.96
CA GLY A 84 1.31 -8.48 -0.98
C GLY A 84 1.81 -7.49 0.05
N ILE A 85 1.97 -7.94 1.28
CA ILE A 85 2.50 -7.15 2.39
C ILE A 85 3.80 -7.77 2.86
N THR A 86 4.80 -6.92 3.09
CA THR A 86 5.94 -7.25 3.93
C THR A 86 5.96 -6.30 5.12
N LEU A 87 6.50 -6.76 6.23
CA LEU A 87 6.70 -5.91 7.40
C LEU A 87 7.98 -6.27 8.13
N PHE A 88 8.48 -5.33 8.93
CA PHE A 88 9.58 -5.59 9.83
C PHE A 88 9.52 -4.74 11.08
N HIS A 89 10.21 -5.22 12.11
CA HIS A 89 10.36 -4.54 13.38
C HIS A 89 11.60 -3.66 13.36
N ASP A 90 11.40 -2.35 13.14
CA ASP A 90 12.46 -1.36 13.21
C ASP A 90 12.80 -1.08 14.68
N THR A 91 13.88 -1.70 15.14
CA THR A 91 14.32 -1.58 16.54
C THR A 91 15.29 -0.42 16.75
N ASN A 92 15.90 0.10 15.68
CA ASN A 92 16.97 1.08 15.73
C ASN A 92 16.59 2.45 15.14
N SER A 93 15.34 2.58 14.66
CA SER A 93 14.73 3.81 14.14
C SER A 93 15.36 4.35 12.85
N ASN A 94 15.94 3.49 12.01
CA ASN A 94 16.53 3.88 10.72
C ASN A 94 15.57 3.72 9.53
N LYS A 95 14.40 3.13 9.75
CA LYS A 95 13.33 2.89 8.78
C LYS A 95 13.69 2.00 7.60
N ILE A 96 14.75 1.21 7.70
CA ILE A 96 15.20 0.30 6.66
C ILE A 96 15.53 -1.06 7.26
N MET A 97 15.27 -2.13 6.52
CA MET A 97 15.71 -3.46 6.92
C MET A 97 17.24 -3.53 6.88
N ASP A 98 17.85 -3.80 8.03
CA ASP A 98 19.28 -4.06 8.12
C ASP A 98 19.63 -5.52 7.82
N PHE A 99 20.80 -5.72 7.22
CA PHE A 99 21.30 -7.04 6.88
C PHE A 99 22.72 -7.24 7.40
N GLU A 100 23.02 -8.47 7.81
CA GLU A 100 24.39 -8.94 8.01
C GLU A 100 25.14 -9.03 6.68
N THR A 101 26.47 -9.12 6.72
CA THR A 101 27.29 -9.31 5.50
C THR A 101 26.97 -10.61 4.75
N SER A 102 26.36 -11.59 5.43
CA SER A 102 25.83 -12.82 4.84
C SER A 102 24.51 -12.64 4.09
N GLY A 103 23.88 -11.46 4.18
CA GLY A 103 22.54 -11.19 3.63
C GLY A 103 21.39 -11.61 4.55
N MET A 104 21.67 -12.02 5.80
CA MET A 104 20.63 -12.36 6.78
C MET A 104 20.02 -11.08 7.38
N PRO A 105 18.68 -10.95 7.45
CA PRO A 105 18.02 -9.86 8.16
C PRO A 105 18.49 -9.78 9.62
N LYS A 106 18.81 -8.58 10.10
CA LYS A 106 19.10 -8.31 11.52
C LYS A 106 17.83 -8.11 12.33
N GLU A 107 16.74 -7.76 11.66
CA GLU A 107 15.45 -7.48 12.26
C GLU A 107 14.43 -8.55 11.92
N ASN A 108 13.48 -8.76 12.84
CA ASN A 108 12.38 -9.67 12.59
C ASN A 108 11.48 -9.11 11.50
N TYR A 109 11.01 -9.98 10.61
CA TYR A 109 10.18 -9.62 9.48
C TYR A 109 9.05 -10.60 9.28
N GLY A 110 7.98 -10.13 8.66
CA GLY A 110 6.80 -10.91 8.35
C GLY A 110 6.31 -10.61 6.94
N VAL A 111 5.46 -11.50 6.44
CA VAL A 111 4.88 -11.40 5.10
C VAL A 111 3.42 -11.84 5.18
N SER A 112 2.53 -11.22 4.38
CA SER A 112 1.14 -11.66 4.27
C SER A 112 1.03 -13.16 3.99
N ASN A 113 -0.03 -13.78 4.47
CA ASN A 113 -0.23 -15.24 4.52
C ASN A 113 0.74 -16.02 5.45
N ASN A 114 1.64 -15.34 6.17
CA ASN A 114 2.52 -15.93 7.19
C ASN A 114 3.38 -17.10 6.67
N VAL A 115 3.76 -17.06 5.39
CA VAL A 115 4.62 -18.07 4.79
C VAL A 115 6.08 -17.69 4.98
N MET A 116 6.78 -18.43 5.84
CA MET A 116 8.23 -18.30 6.02
C MET A 116 8.96 -19.25 5.08
N SER A 117 9.86 -18.71 4.26
CA SER A 117 10.65 -19.47 3.29
C SER A 117 12.15 -19.33 3.57
N PHE A 118 12.94 -20.33 3.15
CA PHE A 118 14.39 -20.21 3.13
C PHE A 118 14.80 -19.27 1.98
N GLY A 119 14.93 -17.98 2.29
CA GLY A 119 15.31 -16.93 1.35
C GLY A 119 14.37 -15.72 1.40
N PRO A 120 14.51 -14.77 0.46
CA PRO A 120 13.64 -13.61 0.40
C PRO A 120 12.16 -14.01 0.23
N PRO A 121 11.21 -13.22 0.77
CA PRO A 121 9.79 -13.42 0.51
C PRO A 121 9.48 -13.53 -0.99
N GLN A 122 8.56 -14.42 -1.34
CA GLN A 122 8.16 -14.66 -2.73
C GLN A 122 6.73 -14.16 -2.96
N TRP A 123 6.50 -13.50 -4.11
CA TRP A 123 5.18 -12.95 -4.46
C TRP A 123 4.07 -14.01 -4.38
N LYS A 124 4.33 -15.22 -4.91
CA LYS A 124 3.35 -16.31 -4.93
C LYS A 124 2.84 -16.69 -3.53
N ASP A 125 3.67 -16.51 -2.51
CA ASP A 125 3.38 -16.90 -1.13
C ASP A 125 2.76 -15.72 -0.36
N ALA A 126 3.15 -14.49 -0.71
CA ALA A 126 2.64 -13.29 -0.07
C ALA A 126 1.29 -12.80 -0.61
N LYS A 127 0.95 -13.10 -1.87
CA LYS A 127 -0.18 -12.42 -2.51
C LYS A 127 -1.54 -12.78 -1.91
N PHE A 128 -2.43 -11.80 -1.86
CA PHE A 128 -3.84 -11.95 -1.48
C PHE A 128 -4.71 -11.03 -2.36
N THR A 129 -5.99 -11.38 -2.47
CA THR A 129 -6.95 -10.62 -3.28
C THR A 129 -7.70 -9.62 -2.43
N VAL A 130 -7.74 -8.38 -2.90
CA VAL A 130 -8.57 -7.30 -2.38
C VAL A 130 -9.76 -7.14 -3.31
N THR A 131 -10.97 -7.18 -2.74
CA THR A 131 -12.21 -6.89 -3.47
C THR A 131 -12.77 -5.54 -2.99
N THR A 132 -14.07 -5.33 -3.03
CA THR A 132 -14.71 -4.13 -2.47
C THR A 132 -14.91 -4.22 -0.95
N THR A 133 -14.69 -5.39 -0.34
CA THR A 133 -14.84 -5.57 1.11
C THR A 133 -13.52 -5.30 1.85
N PRO A 134 -13.58 -4.68 3.05
CA PRO A 134 -12.41 -4.52 3.90
C PRO A 134 -11.69 -5.84 4.15
N VAL A 135 -10.36 -5.79 4.13
CA VAL A 135 -9.49 -6.90 4.49
C VAL A 135 -8.91 -6.63 5.86
N GLU A 136 -9.04 -7.59 6.77
CA GLU A 136 -8.36 -7.58 8.06
C GLU A 136 -7.47 -8.81 8.13
N MET A 137 -6.23 -8.63 8.58
CA MET A 137 -5.31 -9.75 8.74
C MET A 137 -4.33 -9.55 9.90
N GLU A 138 -3.91 -10.67 10.46
CA GLU A 138 -2.82 -10.74 11.43
C GLU A 138 -1.58 -11.30 10.75
N ILE A 139 -0.45 -10.59 10.84
CA ILE A 139 0.84 -11.05 10.31
C ILE A 139 1.81 -11.23 11.47
N ILE A 140 2.43 -12.40 11.55
CA ILE A 140 3.45 -12.76 12.55
C ILE A 140 4.85 -12.61 11.96
N MET A 141 5.83 -12.37 12.84
CA MET A 141 7.26 -12.30 12.53
C MET A 141 8.02 -13.42 13.22
#